data_AF-A0AAD0ALF4-F1
#
_entry.id   AF-A0AAD0ALF4-F1
#
_cell.length_a   1.000
_cell.length_b   1.000
_cell.length_c   1.000
_cell.angle_alpha   90.00
_cell.angle_beta   90.00
_cell.angle_gamma   90.00
#
_symmetry.space_group_name_H-M   'P 1'
#
loop_
_entity.id
_entity.type
_entity.pdbx_description
1 polymer ?
#
loop_
_entity_poly.entity_id
_entity_poly.type
_entity_poly.pdbx_seq_one_letter_code
_entity_poly.pdbx_strand_id
1 'polypeptide(L)'
;MVIKKIETRDYLRIFITRANKEAGVIYNASKLNSIKECEDYLLNLVKNLRHNKQDNKAYIKEIDSLKEEIEILNNNLLAKNKEKTNLKDKFDKLESERVFYITQAKEAGEKREKAEKEKEYYRNNALYWNESFHDTDNKLSRAENLNFFFGLLVFVEAISIAMLIWK
;
A
#
# COMPACT_ATOMS: atom_id res chain seq x y z
N MET A 1 -54.26 -62.95 -17.35
CA MET A 1 -53.46 -62.37 -16.25
C MET A 1 -54.43 -62.00 -15.13
N VAL A 2 -54.41 -62.71 -13.99
CA VAL A 2 -55.35 -62.48 -12.89
C VAL A 2 -54.83 -61.32 -12.04
N ILE A 3 -55.51 -60.16 -12.08
CA ILE A 3 -55.23 -59.06 -11.18
C ILE A 3 -55.83 -59.44 -9.83
N LYS A 4 -55.01 -59.98 -8.91
CA LYS A 4 -55.43 -60.17 -7.51
C LYS A 4 -55.71 -58.79 -6.93
N LYS A 5 -56.96 -58.53 -6.54
CA LYS A 5 -57.29 -57.34 -5.74
C LYS A 5 -56.48 -57.42 -4.45
N ILE A 6 -55.59 -56.45 -4.25
CA ILE A 6 -54.83 -56.31 -3.00
C ILE A 6 -55.83 -55.95 -1.92
N GLU A 7 -55.90 -56.75 -0.86
CA GLU A 7 -56.68 -56.41 0.33
C GLU A 7 -56.00 -55.23 1.04
N THR A 8 -56.78 -54.27 1.55
CA THR A 8 -56.28 -53.07 2.25
C THR A 8 -55.29 -53.41 3.37
N ARG A 9 -55.48 -54.55 4.05
CA ARG A 9 -54.53 -55.08 5.05
C ARG A 9 -53.14 -55.28 4.46
N ASP A 10 -53.03 -55.89 3.29
CA ASP A 10 -51.73 -56.22 2.69
C ASP A 10 -51.02 -54.96 2.19
N TYR A 11 -51.78 -53.95 1.73
CA TYR A 11 -51.23 -52.62 1.45
C TYR A 11 -50.63 -51.98 2.70
N LEU A 12 -51.36 -51.99 3.83
CA LEU A 12 -50.89 -51.44 5.10
C LEU A 12 -49.67 -52.19 5.64
N ARG A 13 -49.63 -53.52 5.52
CA ARG A 13 -48.45 -54.33 5.91
C ARG A 13 -47.21 -53.96 5.09
N ILE A 14 -47.35 -53.77 3.79
CA ILE A 14 -46.25 -53.36 2.91
C ILE A 14 -45.74 -51.97 3.32
N PHE A 15 -46.67 -51.04 3.59
CA PHE A 15 -46.34 -49.69 4.06
C PHE A 15 -45.57 -49.72 5.39
N ILE A 16 -46.08 -50.44 6.40
CA ILE A 16 -45.44 -50.59 7.71
C ILE A 16 -44.04 -51.23 7.57
N THR A 17 -43.90 -52.25 6.71
CA THR A 17 -42.61 -52.91 6.49
C THR A 17 -41.56 -51.94 5.93
N ARG A 18 -41.93 -51.08 4.97
CA ARG A 18 -41.02 -50.08 4.40
C ARG A 18 -40.64 -49.02 5.43
N ALA A 19 -41.64 -48.46 6.12
CA ALA A 19 -41.43 -47.46 7.16
C ALA A 19 -40.53 -48.00 8.29
N ASN A 20 -40.74 -49.24 8.74
CA ASN A 20 -39.90 -49.86 9.77
C ASN A 20 -38.47 -50.08 9.30
N LYS A 21 -38.25 -50.44 8.03
CA LYS A 21 -36.91 -50.61 7.46
C LYS A 21 -36.15 -49.28 7.41
N GLU A 22 -36.82 -48.20 7.01
CA GLU A 22 -36.24 -46.85 7.00
C GLU A 22 -35.95 -46.33 8.43
N ALA A 23 -36.81 -46.66 9.38
CA ALA A 23 -36.64 -46.29 10.79
C ALA A 23 -35.75 -47.23 11.62
N GLY A 24 -35.17 -48.29 11.02
CA GLY A 24 -34.32 -49.27 11.72
C GLY A 24 -35.06 -50.16 12.73
N VAL A 25 -36.37 -50.30 12.63
CA VAL A 25 -37.23 -51.08 13.54
C VAL A 25 -37.33 -52.54 13.08
N ILE A 26 -37.07 -53.50 13.97
CA ILE A 26 -37.01 -54.96 13.66
C ILE A 26 -38.41 -55.62 13.61
N TYR A 27 -39.49 -54.84 13.69
CA TYR A 27 -40.86 -55.37 13.76
C TYR A 27 -41.35 -55.89 12.40
N ASN A 28 -41.74 -57.17 12.36
CA ASN A 28 -42.30 -57.82 11.17
C ASN A 28 -43.81 -57.57 11.03
N ALA A 29 -44.20 -56.80 10.00
CA ALA A 29 -45.59 -56.45 9.72
C ALA A 29 -46.48 -57.66 9.35
N SER A 30 -45.90 -58.81 8.97
CA SER A 30 -46.68 -60.03 8.66
C SER A 30 -47.43 -60.58 9.88
N LYS A 31 -47.09 -60.13 11.10
CA LYS A 31 -47.78 -60.47 12.35
C LYS A 31 -49.14 -59.80 12.52
N LEU A 32 -49.45 -58.75 11.75
CA LEU A 32 -50.68 -57.95 11.88
C LEU A 32 -51.80 -58.57 11.04
N ASN A 33 -52.70 -59.35 11.62
CA ASN A 33 -53.64 -60.21 10.90
C ASN A 33 -54.91 -59.52 10.39
N SER A 34 -55.17 -58.31 10.88
CA SER A 34 -56.35 -57.51 10.50
C SER A 34 -55.96 -56.09 10.06
N ILE A 35 -56.89 -55.42 9.36
CA ILE A 35 -56.75 -53.99 9.03
C ILE A 35 -56.60 -53.16 10.30
N LYS A 36 -57.42 -53.47 11.32
CA LYS A 36 -57.43 -52.76 12.60
C LYS A 36 -56.10 -52.83 13.35
N GLU A 37 -55.46 -54.01 13.37
CA GLU A 37 -54.12 -54.15 13.95
C GLU A 37 -53.07 -53.28 13.23
N CYS A 38 -53.18 -53.14 11.90
CA CYS A 38 -52.29 -52.26 11.14
C CYS A 38 -52.54 -50.78 11.46
N GLU A 39 -53.80 -50.38 11.59
CA GLU A 39 -54.18 -49.02 11.96
C GLU A 39 -53.75 -48.66 13.38
N ASP A 40 -53.93 -49.57 14.34
CA ASP A 40 -53.50 -49.40 15.73
C ASP A 40 -51.97 -49.29 15.85
N TYR A 41 -51.23 -50.07 15.05
CA TYR A 41 -49.77 -49.97 14.98
C TYR A 41 -49.31 -48.59 14.50
N LEU A 42 -49.87 -48.12 13.38
CA LEU A 42 -49.55 -46.80 12.82
C LEU A 42 -49.96 -45.67 13.77
N LEU A 43 -51.12 -45.79 14.42
CA LEU A 43 -51.58 -44.80 15.39
C LEU A 43 -50.64 -44.70 16.59
N ASN A 44 -50.16 -45.84 17.11
CA ASN A 44 -49.18 -45.86 18.20
C ASN A 44 -47.82 -45.31 17.76
N LEU A 45 -47.38 -45.61 16.53
CA LEU A 45 -46.16 -45.04 15.96
C LEU A 45 -46.26 -43.50 15.92
N VAL A 46 -47.36 -42.96 15.39
CA VAL A 46 -47.61 -41.51 15.31
C VAL A 46 -47.70 -40.87 16.69
N LYS A 47 -48.35 -41.51 17.66
CA LYS A 47 -48.38 -41.04 19.05
C LYS A 47 -46.99 -41.00 19.66
N ASN A 48 -46.20 -42.06 19.48
CA ASN A 48 -44.82 -42.11 19.97
C ASN A 48 -43.95 -41.02 19.32
N LEU A 49 -44.11 -40.76 18.01
CA LEU A 49 -43.41 -39.67 17.32
C LEU A 49 -43.85 -38.28 17.83
N ARG A 50 -45.13 -38.10 18.14
CA ARG A 50 -45.66 -36.85 18.71
C ARG A 50 -45.15 -36.60 20.14
N HIS A 51 -44.95 -37.66 20.92
CA HIS A 51 -44.45 -37.57 22.30
C HIS A 51 -42.92 -37.57 22.39
N ASN A 52 -42.20 -38.21 21.46
CA ASN A 52 -40.77 -38.06 21.23
C ASN A 52 -40.48 -36.82 20.37
N LYS A 53 -40.92 -35.65 20.86
CA LYS A 53 -40.50 -34.37 20.30
C LYS A 53 -38.97 -34.39 20.29
N GLN A 54 -38.34 -34.35 19.11
CA GLN A 54 -36.88 -34.28 19.01
C GLN A 54 -36.43 -33.13 19.92
N ASP A 55 -35.69 -33.45 20.98
CA ASP A 55 -35.15 -32.47 21.91
C ASP A 55 -34.05 -31.68 21.20
N ASN A 56 -34.46 -30.77 20.30
CA ASN A 56 -33.60 -29.87 19.55
C ASN A 56 -32.90 -28.84 20.44
N LYS A 57 -33.03 -28.96 21.77
CA LYS A 57 -32.41 -28.10 22.78
C LYS A 57 -30.89 -28.10 22.68
N ALA A 58 -30.27 -29.22 22.30
CA ALA A 58 -28.83 -29.29 22.06
C ALA A 58 -28.43 -28.46 20.82
N TYR A 59 -29.14 -28.65 19.69
CA TYR A 59 -28.91 -27.89 18.47
C TYR A 59 -29.17 -26.39 18.63
N ILE A 60 -30.19 -26.00 19.42
CA ILE A 60 -30.47 -24.59 19.69
C ILE A 60 -29.31 -23.94 20.47
N LYS A 61 -28.77 -24.64 21.49
CA LYS A 61 -27.60 -24.14 22.24
C LYS A 61 -26.37 -23.98 21.35
N GLU A 62 -26.14 -24.94 20.45
CA GLU A 62 -25.02 -24.88 19.50
C GLU A 62 -25.21 -23.72 18.51
N ILE A 63 -26.42 -23.52 17.99
CA ILE A 63 -26.75 -22.38 17.12
C ILE A 63 -26.53 -21.04 17.84
N ASP A 64 -26.94 -20.92 19.11
CA ASP A 64 -26.76 -19.67 19.85
C ASP A 64 -25.27 -19.40 20.16
N SER A 65 -24.49 -20.44 20.50
CA SER A 65 -23.02 -20.33 20.65
C SER A 65 -22.35 -19.89 19.35
N LEU A 66 -22.74 -20.49 18.21
CA LEU A 66 -22.20 -20.14 16.90
C LEU A 66 -22.54 -18.70 16.50
N LYS A 67 -23.73 -18.20 16.85
CA LYS A 67 -24.10 -16.80 16.62
C LYS A 67 -23.21 -15.84 17.41
N GLU A 68 -22.95 -16.16 18.67
CA GLU A 68 -22.07 -15.35 19.52
C GLU A 68 -20.63 -15.32 18.98
N GLU A 69 -20.10 -16.47 18.55
CA GLU A 69 -18.79 -16.55 17.91
C GLU A 69 -18.72 -15.72 16.61
N ILE A 70 -19.76 -15.79 15.77
CA ILE A 70 -19.86 -14.98 14.54
C ILE A 70 -19.90 -13.49 14.87
N GLU A 71 -20.62 -13.08 15.91
CA GLU A 71 -20.70 -11.67 16.33
C GLU A 71 -19.34 -11.15 16.81
N ILE A 72 -18.64 -11.93 17.64
CA ILE A 72 -17.29 -11.60 18.10
C ILE A 72 -16.32 -11.48 16.91
N LEU A 73 -16.37 -12.44 15.98
CA LEU A 73 -15.54 -12.43 14.77
C LEU A 73 -15.82 -11.19 13.91
N ASN A 74 -17.08 -10.83 13.74
CA ASN A 74 -17.47 -9.67 12.93
C ASN A 74 -17.02 -8.35 13.57
N ASN A 75 -17.17 -8.21 14.89
CA ASN A 75 -16.68 -7.04 15.63
C ASN A 75 -15.15 -6.92 15.56
N ASN A 76 -14.42 -8.03 15.68
CA ASN A 76 -12.96 -8.06 15.52
C ASN A 76 -12.53 -7.69 14.09
N LEU A 77 -13.27 -8.15 13.08
CA LEU A 77 -13.02 -7.79 11.68
C LEU A 77 -13.22 -6.29 11.46
N LEU A 78 -14.30 -5.71 12.00
CA LEU A 78 -14.58 -4.28 11.92
C LEU A 78 -13.48 -3.45 12.59
N ALA A 79 -13.00 -3.87 13.77
CA ALA A 79 -11.90 -3.21 14.47
C ALA A 79 -10.60 -3.23 13.63
N LYS A 80 -10.22 -4.41 13.09
CA LYS A 80 -9.04 -4.54 12.22
C LYS A 80 -9.15 -3.71 10.94
N ASN A 81 -10.33 -3.61 10.34
CA ASN A 81 -10.53 -2.81 9.13
C ASN A 81 -10.39 -1.30 9.41
N LYS A 82 -10.88 -0.82 10.56
CA LYS A 82 -10.65 0.57 10.99
C LYS A 82 -9.17 0.85 11.22
N GLU A 83 -8.46 -0.05 11.89
CA GLU A 83 -7.02 0.08 12.11
C GLU A 83 -6.23 0.11 10.80
N LYS A 84 -6.57 -0.77 9.85
CA LYS A 84 -5.97 -0.79 8.51
C LYS A 84 -6.18 0.52 7.76
N THR A 85 -7.37 1.11 7.86
CA THR A 85 -7.69 2.39 7.23
C THR A 85 -6.86 3.52 7.85
N ASN A 86 -6.79 3.58 9.18
CA ASN A 86 -5.96 4.56 9.90
C ASN A 86 -4.47 4.44 9.55
N LEU A 87 -3.96 3.21 9.38
CA LEU A 87 -2.58 2.97 8.95
C LEU A 87 -2.34 3.43 7.52
N LYS A 88 -3.31 3.23 6.63
CA LYS A 88 -3.23 3.69 5.24
C LYS A 88 -3.16 5.22 5.17
N ASP A 89 -4.01 5.92 5.92
CA ASP A 89 -3.98 7.39 5.97
C ASP A 89 -2.65 7.93 6.51
N LYS A 90 -2.08 7.29 7.54
CA LYS A 90 -0.76 7.64 8.07
C LYS A 90 0.34 7.41 7.04
N PHE A 91 0.29 6.30 6.31
CA PHE A 91 1.26 5.99 5.26
C PHE A 91 1.22 7.03 4.14
N ASP A 92 0.02 7.36 3.65
CA ASP A 92 -0.15 8.33 2.56
C ASP A 92 0.33 9.72 2.98
N LYS A 93 0.08 10.11 4.25
CA LYS A 93 0.65 11.35 4.82
C LYS A 93 2.18 11.32 4.84
N LEU A 94 2.79 10.25 5.35
CA LEU A 94 4.25 10.11 5.39
C LEU A 94 4.88 10.10 4.00
N GLU A 95 4.23 9.48 3.02
CA GLU A 95 4.69 9.46 1.65
C GLU A 95 4.66 10.87 1.03
N SER A 96 3.60 11.65 1.30
CA SER A 96 3.52 13.04 0.87
C SER A 96 4.60 13.93 1.49
N GLU A 97 4.88 13.77 2.80
CA GLU A 97 5.94 14.50 3.49
C GLU A 97 7.33 14.11 2.95
N ARG A 98 7.57 12.82 2.72
CA ARG A 98 8.81 12.33 2.12
C ARG A 98 9.05 12.94 0.73
N VAL A 99 8.05 12.94 -0.14
CA VAL A 99 8.15 13.53 -1.48
C VAL A 99 8.43 15.02 -1.39
N PHE A 100 7.74 15.73 -0.49
CA PHE A 100 7.95 17.15 -0.27
C PHE A 100 9.39 17.49 0.13
N TYR A 101 9.96 16.79 1.12
CA TYR A 101 11.35 17.01 1.54
C TYR A 101 12.37 16.67 0.46
N ILE A 102 12.14 15.61 -0.32
CA ILE A 102 13.00 15.26 -1.46
C ILE A 102 13.00 16.38 -2.50
N THR A 103 11.82 16.94 -2.82
CA THR A 103 11.71 18.05 -3.77
C THR A 103 12.43 19.28 -3.25
N GLN A 104 12.24 19.66 -1.99
CA GLN A 104 12.96 20.80 -1.41
C GLN A 104 14.48 20.61 -1.43
N ALA A 105 14.97 19.42 -1.07
CA ALA A 105 16.40 19.12 -1.10
C ALA A 105 16.97 19.23 -2.52
N LYS A 106 16.21 18.75 -3.52
CA LYS A 106 16.58 18.87 -4.94
C LYS A 106 16.64 20.32 -5.39
N GLU A 107 15.60 21.11 -5.12
CA GLU A 107 15.56 22.53 -5.47
C GLU A 107 16.67 23.34 -4.78
N ALA A 108 16.96 23.04 -3.51
CA ALA A 108 18.05 23.66 -2.77
C ALA A 108 19.42 23.30 -3.38
N GLY A 109 19.60 22.04 -3.79
CA GLY A 109 20.80 21.58 -4.51
C GLY A 109 20.99 22.31 -5.83
N GLU A 110 19.94 22.42 -6.65
CA GLU A 110 19.99 23.13 -7.94
C GLU A 110 20.29 24.62 -7.77
N LYS A 111 19.70 25.28 -6.76
CA LYS A 111 20.00 26.69 -6.43
C LYS A 111 21.45 26.86 -5.99
N ARG A 112 21.97 25.92 -5.19
CA ARG A 112 23.37 25.96 -4.74
C ARG A 112 24.33 25.79 -5.91
N GLU A 113 24.07 24.84 -6.81
CA GLU A 113 24.91 24.62 -7.99
C GLU A 113 24.95 25.87 -8.89
N LYS A 114 23.80 26.52 -9.12
CA LYS A 114 23.75 27.78 -9.87
C LYS A 114 24.56 28.89 -9.19
N ALA A 115 24.39 29.06 -7.88
CA ALA A 115 25.13 30.07 -7.12
C ALA A 115 26.64 29.80 -7.12
N GLU A 116 27.07 28.54 -7.06
CA GLU A 116 28.48 28.16 -7.15
C GLU A 116 29.06 28.47 -8.54
N LYS A 117 28.33 28.17 -9.62
CA LYS A 117 28.73 28.53 -11.00
C LYS A 117 28.83 30.03 -11.20
N GLU A 118 27.85 30.81 -10.71
CA GLU A 118 27.89 32.27 -10.79
C GLU A 118 29.09 32.84 -10.00
N LYS A 119 29.30 32.34 -8.78
CA LYS A 119 30.46 32.75 -7.96
C LYS A 119 31.78 32.45 -8.65
N GLU A 120 31.92 31.28 -9.24
CA GLU A 120 33.11 30.88 -10.00
C GLU A 120 33.31 31.78 -11.23
N TYR A 121 32.25 32.07 -11.98
CA TYR A 121 32.29 32.98 -13.12
C TYR A 121 32.81 34.38 -12.73
N TYR A 122 32.22 34.99 -11.69
CA TYR A 122 32.67 36.31 -11.22
C TYR A 122 34.09 36.29 -10.67
N ARG A 123 34.49 35.22 -9.97
CA ARG A 123 35.85 35.06 -9.47
C ARG A 123 36.86 35.00 -10.61
N ASN A 124 36.58 34.21 -11.65
CA ASN A 124 37.45 34.07 -12.80
C ASN A 124 37.57 35.39 -13.58
N ASN A 125 36.46 36.10 -13.77
CA ASN A 125 36.49 37.44 -14.36
C ASN A 125 37.34 38.41 -13.52
N ALA A 126 37.14 38.45 -12.20
CA ALA A 126 37.91 39.33 -11.33
C ALA A 126 39.42 39.04 -11.38
N LEU A 127 39.81 37.76 -11.40
CA LEU A 127 41.20 37.35 -11.59
C LEU A 127 41.75 37.82 -12.94
N TYR A 128 40.99 37.61 -14.02
CA TYR A 128 41.38 38.05 -15.36
C TYR A 128 41.58 39.58 -15.44
N TRP A 129 40.64 40.36 -14.91
CA TRP A 129 40.76 41.81 -14.86
C TRP A 129 41.98 42.26 -14.05
N ASN A 130 42.24 41.62 -12.92
CA ASN A 130 43.39 41.93 -12.08
C ASN A 130 44.71 41.64 -12.80
N GLU A 131 44.82 40.48 -13.44
CA GLU A 131 45.99 40.10 -14.24
C GLU A 131 46.19 41.05 -15.43
N SER A 132 45.12 41.38 -16.15
CA SER A 132 45.17 42.31 -17.29
C SER A 132 45.56 43.73 -16.86
N PHE A 133 45.07 44.20 -15.70
CA PHE A 133 45.46 45.49 -15.15
C PHE A 133 46.96 45.53 -14.83
N HIS A 134 47.47 44.53 -14.12
CA HIS A 134 48.89 44.45 -13.78
C HIS A 134 49.79 44.32 -15.03
N ASP A 135 49.39 43.56 -16.05
CA ASP A 135 50.14 43.48 -17.30
C ASP A 135 50.18 44.83 -18.03
N THR A 136 49.04 45.53 -18.08
CA THR A 136 48.93 46.84 -18.73
C THR A 136 49.73 47.90 -17.97
N ASP A 137 49.62 47.93 -16.65
CA ASP A 137 50.34 48.85 -15.77
C ASP A 137 51.86 48.63 -15.87
N ASN A 138 52.31 47.38 -15.86
CA ASN A 138 53.73 47.04 -16.08
C ASN A 138 54.23 47.51 -17.46
N LYS A 139 53.43 47.33 -18.52
CA LYS A 139 53.77 47.82 -19.87
C LYS A 139 53.83 49.34 -19.93
N LEU A 140 52.86 50.03 -19.31
CA LEU A 140 52.82 51.49 -19.23
C LEU A 140 54.05 52.03 -18.48
N SER A 141 54.32 51.50 -17.28
CA SER A 141 55.48 51.88 -16.48
C SER A 141 56.80 51.66 -17.25
N ARG A 142 56.92 50.55 -17.98
CA ARG A 142 58.09 50.29 -18.84
C ARG A 142 58.21 51.31 -19.98
N ALA A 143 57.11 51.68 -20.62
CA ALA A 143 57.10 52.67 -21.69
C ALA A 143 57.43 54.08 -21.17
N GLU A 144 56.88 54.48 -20.03
CA GLU A 144 57.20 55.74 -19.35
C GLU A 144 58.68 55.82 -18.98
N ASN A 145 59.23 54.76 -18.40
CA ASN A 145 60.66 54.69 -18.07
C ASN A 145 61.53 54.85 -19.33
N LEU A 146 61.21 54.15 -20.43
CA LEU A 146 61.93 54.29 -21.71
C LEU A 146 61.84 55.70 -22.28
N ASN A 147 60.65 56.32 -22.28
CA ASN A 147 60.48 57.71 -22.73
C ASN A 147 61.31 58.68 -21.88
N PHE A 148 61.36 58.48 -20.57
CA PHE A 148 62.19 59.28 -19.67
C PHE A 148 63.68 59.14 -20.01
N PHE A 149 64.17 57.92 -20.24
CA PHE A 149 65.56 57.68 -20.66
C PHE A 149 65.91 58.40 -21.98
N PHE A 150 65.06 58.31 -23.00
CA PHE A 150 65.30 59.00 -24.27
C PHE A 150 65.23 60.52 -24.13
N GLY A 151 64.30 61.05 -23.32
CA GLY A 151 64.25 62.48 -23.02
C GLY A 151 65.53 62.99 -22.37
N LEU A 152 66.08 62.23 -21.41
CA LEU A 152 67.34 62.56 -20.75
C LEU A 152 68.53 62.52 -21.74
N LEU A 153 68.55 61.52 -22.62
CA LEU A 153 69.58 61.39 -23.66
C LEU A 153 69.58 62.58 -24.63
N VAL A 154 68.42 62.98 -25.15
CA VAL A 154 68.29 64.16 -26.02
C VAL A 154 68.74 65.43 -25.30
N PHE A 155 68.41 65.57 -24.02
CA PHE A 155 68.84 66.72 -23.21
C PHE A 155 70.37 66.80 -23.07
N VAL A 156 71.03 65.66 -22.78
CA VAL A 156 72.50 65.57 -22.69
C VAL A 156 73.16 65.86 -24.03
N GLU A 157 72.60 65.35 -25.14
CA GLU A 157 73.08 65.65 -26.48
C GLU A 157 72.96 67.15 -26.80
N ALA A 158 71.81 67.77 -26.50
CA ALA A 158 71.58 69.19 -26.72
C ALA A 158 72.58 70.07 -25.94
N ILE A 159 72.86 69.73 -24.67
CA ILE A 159 73.88 70.41 -23.87
C ILE A 159 75.27 70.24 -24.51
N SER A 160 75.60 69.03 -24.96
CA SER A 160 76.91 68.74 -25.57
C SER A 160 77.12 69.53 -26.86
N ILE A 161 76.09 69.63 -27.71
CA ILE A 161 76.11 70.47 -28.92
C ILE A 161 76.24 71.95 -28.55
N ALA A 162 75.47 72.45 -27.57
CA ALA A 162 75.56 73.83 -27.13
C ALA A 162 76.96 74.19 -26.59
N MET A 163 77.58 73.28 -25.82
CA MET A 163 78.97 73.44 -25.35
C MET A 163 79.98 73.44 -26.51
N LEU A 164 79.77 72.63 -27.55
CA LEU A 164 80.63 72.63 -28.74
C LEU A 164 80.50 73.91 -29.57
N ILE A 165 79.30 74.51 -29.64
CA ILE A 165 79.05 75.79 -30.32
C ILE A 165 79.62 76.98 -29.53
N TRP A 166 79.72 76.87 -28.20
CA TRP A 166 80.29 77.92 -27.33
C TRP A 166 81.83 77.92 -27.29
N LYS A 167 82.48 77.36 -28.30
CA LYS A 167 83.94 77.37 -28.46
C LYS A 167 84.32 78.01 -29.79
#